data_AF-A0A0E4CT43-F1
#
_entry.id   AF-A0A0E4CT43-F1
#
_cell.length_a   1.000
_cell.length_b   1.000
_cell.length_c   1.000
_cell.angle_alpha   90.00
_cell.angle_beta   90.00
_cell.angle_gamma   90.00
#
_symmetry.space_group_name_H-M   'P 1'
#
loop_
_entity.id
_entity.type
_entity.pdbx_description
1 polymer ?
#
loop_
_entity_poly.entity_id
_entity_poly.type
_entity_poly.pdbx_seq_one_letter_code
_entity_poly.pdbx_strand_id
1 'polypeptide(L)' 'METQAVKEKIAQMKSKYLDEAAADQERKSSFSDEKKASAIKKKLVHLESLRCQKMRSGEDLAEVEAKISKLKTDFKSL' A
#
# COMPACT_ATOMS: atom_id res chain seq x y z
N MET A 1 1.38 -27.90 -40.73
CA MET A 1 2.19 -26.90 -39.99
C MET A 1 1.34 -25.76 -39.44
N GLU A 2 0.24 -25.34 -40.08
CA GLU A 2 -0.56 -24.17 -39.66
C GLU A 2 -1.29 -24.34 -38.31
N THR A 3 -1.68 -25.57 -37.95
CA THR A 3 -2.41 -25.85 -36.70
C THR A 3 -1.59 -25.61 -35.43
N GLN A 4 -0.26 -25.67 -35.50
CA GLN A 4 0.61 -25.44 -34.35
C GLN A 4 0.82 -23.94 -34.12
N ALA A 5 1.05 -23.18 -35.20
CA ALA A 5 1.15 -21.72 -35.15
C ALA A 5 -0.16 -21.06 -34.65
N VAL A 6 -1.31 -21.60 -35.08
CA VAL A 6 -2.62 -21.13 -34.59
C VAL A 6 -2.79 -21.43 -33.09
N LYS A 7 -2.38 -22.60 -32.62
CA LYS A 7 -2.41 -22.96 -31.19
C LYS A 7 -1.51 -22.07 -30.34
N GLU A 8 -0.30 -21.77 -30.81
CA GLU A 8 0.63 -20.86 -30.12
C GLU A 8 0.12 -19.42 -30.09
N LYS A 9 -0.47 -18.93 -31.18
CA LYS A 9 -1.09 -17.60 -31.22
C LYS A 9 -2.27 -17.51 -30.24
N ILE A 10 -3.10 -18.55 -30.19
CA ILE A 10 -4.21 -18.63 -29.22
C ILE A 10 -3.67 -18.71 -27.79
N ALA A 11 -2.59 -19.46 -27.53
CA ALA A 11 -1.97 -19.53 -26.21
C ALA A 11 -1.36 -18.19 -25.76
N GLN A 12 -0.70 -17.46 -26.65
CA GLN A 12 -0.21 -16.10 -26.38
C GLN A 12 -1.34 -15.11 -26.10
N MET A 13 -2.41 -15.14 -26.90
CA MET A 13 -3.57 -14.29 -26.65
C MET A 13 -4.24 -14.64 -25.32
N LYS A 14 -4.42 -15.94 -25.04
CA LYS A 14 -4.90 -16.42 -23.76
C LYS A 14 -4.02 -15.93 -22.61
N SER A 15 -2.69 -16.03 -22.70
CA SER A 15 -1.79 -15.49 -21.67
C SER A 15 -1.91 -13.98 -21.49
N LYS A 16 -2.14 -13.23 -22.58
CA LYS A 16 -2.29 -11.77 -22.55
C LYS A 16 -3.60 -11.29 -21.91
N TYR A 17 -4.67 -12.10 -21.98
CA TYR A 17 -6.01 -11.72 -21.50
C TYR A 17 -6.49 -12.53 -20.29
N LEU A 18 -5.94 -13.72 -20.02
CA LEU A 18 -6.31 -14.62 -18.91
C LEU A 18 -5.34 -14.59 -17.74
N ASP A 19 -4.31 -13.75 -17.77
CA ASP A 19 -3.60 -13.37 -16.53
C ASP A 19 -4.42 -12.38 -15.68
N GLU A 20 -5.75 -12.51 -15.78
CA GLU A 20 -6.77 -11.88 -14.98
C GLU A 20 -6.58 -12.21 -13.50
N ALA A 21 -5.99 -13.39 -13.20
CA ALA A 21 -5.58 -13.76 -11.84
C ALA A 21 -4.43 -12.90 -11.32
N ALA A 22 -3.37 -12.65 -12.11
CA ALA A 22 -2.31 -11.74 -11.70
C ALA A 22 -2.80 -10.29 -11.66
N ALA A 23 -3.64 -9.86 -12.61
CA ALA A 23 -4.24 -8.53 -12.60
C ALA A 23 -5.21 -8.33 -11.41
N ASP A 24 -5.98 -9.35 -11.02
CA ASP A 24 -6.80 -9.32 -9.81
C ASP A 24 -5.97 -9.36 -8.54
N GLN A 25 -4.87 -10.11 -8.54
CA GLN A 25 -3.93 -10.16 -7.43
C GLN A 25 -3.24 -8.81 -7.23
N GLU A 26 -2.78 -8.16 -8.31
CA GLU A 26 -2.28 -6.79 -8.27
C GLU A 26 -3.35 -5.84 -7.75
N ARG A 27 -4.55 -5.81 -8.35
CA ARG A 27 -5.66 -4.94 -7.89
C ARG A 27 -6.00 -5.13 -6.41
N LYS A 28 -6.02 -6.38 -5.92
CA LYS A 28 -6.23 -6.69 -4.50
C LYS A 28 -5.07 -6.19 -3.62
N SER A 29 -3.83 -6.31 -4.09
CA SER A 29 -2.66 -5.75 -3.40
C SER A 29 -2.74 -4.24 -3.34
N SER A 30 -2.99 -3.56 -4.46
CA SER A 30 -3.10 -2.09 -4.54
C SER A 30 -4.19 -1.58 -3.59
N PHE A 31 -5.35 -2.22 -3.59
CA PHE A 31 -6.45 -1.85 -2.71
C PHE A 31 -6.16 -2.10 -1.22
N SER A 32 -5.42 -3.17 -0.92
CA SER A 32 -4.91 -3.43 0.43
C SER A 32 -3.96 -2.31 0.87
N ASP A 33 -3.03 -1.91 0.02
CA ASP A 33 -2.02 -0.92 0.36
C ASP A 33 -2.63 0.50 0.44
N GLU A 34 -3.64 0.82 -0.37
CA GLU A 34 -4.45 2.04 -0.20
C GLU A 34 -5.17 2.09 1.15
N LYS A 35 -5.76 0.96 1.59
CA LYS A 35 -6.40 0.89 2.91
C LYS A 35 -5.40 1.08 4.04
N LYS A 36 -4.24 0.42 3.96
CA LYS A 36 -3.15 0.59 4.93
C LYS A 36 -2.64 2.03 4.94
N ALA A 37 -2.40 2.61 3.77
CA ALA A 37 -1.99 4.01 3.61
C ALA A 37 -2.99 4.98 4.25
N SER A 38 -4.29 4.76 4.03
CA SER A 38 -5.37 5.56 4.64
C SER A 38 -5.38 5.44 6.17
N ALA A 39 -5.21 4.22 6.70
CA ALA A 39 -5.13 3.99 8.14
C ALA A 39 -3.90 4.66 8.77
N ILE A 40 -2.73 4.56 8.13
CA ILE A 40 -1.50 5.22 8.60
C ILE A 40 -1.66 6.74 8.58
N LYS A 41 -2.22 7.33 7.52
CA LYS A 41 -2.48 8.78 7.43
C LYS A 41 -3.38 9.26 8.57
N LYS A 42 -4.49 8.56 8.85
CA LYS A 42 -5.38 8.89 9.97
C LYS A 42 -4.64 8.87 11.31
N LYS A 43 -3.80 7.85 11.52
CA LYS A 43 -3.02 7.71 12.75
C LYS A 43 -1.95 8.78 12.89
N LEU A 44 -1.29 9.17 11.79
CA LEU A 44 -0.34 10.28 11.76
C LEU A 44 -1.00 11.60 12.16
N VAL A 45 -2.18 11.92 11.59
CA VAL A 45 -2.92 13.15 11.95
C VAL A 45 -3.26 13.17 13.45
N HIS A 46 -3.70 12.04 14.01
CA HIS A 46 -3.99 11.95 15.43
C HIS A 46 -2.74 12.16 16.31
N LEU A 47 -1.62 11.54 15.96
CA LEU A 47 -0.36 11.69 16.69
C LEU A 47 0.23 13.09 16.60
N GLU A 48 0.15 13.74 15.43
CA GLU A 48 0.57 15.14 15.25
C GLU A 48 -0.29 16.07 16.11
N SER A 49 -1.60 15.82 16.19
CA SER A 49 -2.52 16.56 17.06
C SER A 49 -2.15 16.40 18.53
N LEU A 50 -1.85 15.16 18.97
CA LEU A 50 -1.37 14.88 20.31
C LEU A 50 0.00 15.53 20.59
N ARG A 51 0.94 15.51 19.63
CA ARG A 51 2.24 16.18 19.75
C ARG A 51 2.05 17.67 20.02
N CYS A 52 1.18 18.32 19.25
CA CYS A 52 0.87 19.74 19.43
C CYS A 52 0.24 20.03 20.79
N GLN A 53 -0.64 19.15 21.30
CA GLN A 53 -1.21 19.28 22.64
C GLN A 53 -0.13 19.16 23.72
N LYS A 54 0.67 18.10 23.68
CA LYS A 54 1.76 17.86 24.63
C LYS A 54 2.79 19.00 24.64
N MET A 55 3.14 19.50 23.46
CA MET A 55 4.06 20.63 23.31
C MET A 55 3.54 21.89 24.01
N ARG A 56 2.23 22.15 23.96
CA ARG A 56 1.61 23.26 24.70
C ARG A 56 1.59 23.01 26.20
N SER A 57 1.45 21.77 26.64
CA SER A 57 1.47 21.38 28.05
C SER A 57 2.89 21.29 28.64
N GLY A 58 3.94 21.43 27.83
CA GLY A 58 5.33 21.22 28.27
C GLY A 58 5.66 19.76 28.61
N GLU A 59 4.88 18.81 28.10
CA GLU A 59 5.10 17.38 28.32
C GLU A 59 6.16 16.82 27.37
N ASP A 60 6.76 15.68 27.75
CA ASP A 60 7.71 14.95 26.90
C ASP A 60 7.05 14.46 25.59
N LEU A 61 7.78 14.67 24.49
CA LEU A 61 7.37 14.36 23.13
C LEU A 61 8.04 13.09 22.59
N ALA A 62 9.07 12.56 23.25
CA ALA A 62 9.93 11.50 22.70
C ALA A 62 9.13 10.27 22.24
N GLU A 63 8.16 9.83 23.03
CA GLU A 63 7.32 8.68 22.68
C GLU A 63 6.42 8.95 21.45
N VAL A 64 5.89 10.17 21.34
CA VAL A 64 5.02 10.58 20.22
C VAL A 64 5.85 10.71 18.95
N GLU A 65 7.05 11.28 19.05
CA GLU A 65 7.98 11.43 17.93
C GLU A 65 8.50 10.08 17.42
N ALA A 66 8.81 9.14 18.32
CA ALA A 66 9.18 7.78 17.95
C ALA A 66 8.04 7.08 17.19
N LYS A 67 6.79 7.22 17.65
CA LYS A 67 5.60 6.66 16.99
C LYS A 67 5.35 7.29 15.61
N ILE A 68 5.50 8.61 15.49
CA ILE A 68 5.38 9.32 14.20
C ILE A 68 6.47 8.85 13.23
N SER A 69 7.72 8.76 13.69
CA SER A 69 8.85 8.36 12.86
C SER A 69 8.68 6.94 12.33
N LYS A 70 8.25 6.00 13.19
CA LYS A 70 7.94 4.63 12.79
C LYS A 70 6.85 4.59 11.71
N LEU A 71 5.73 5.29 11.93
CA LEU A 71 4.62 5.30 10.97
C LEU A 71 4.99 5.95 9.63
N LYS A 72 5.88 6.95 9.62
CA LYS A 72 6.41 7.54 8.38
C LYS A 72 7.28 6.54 7.61
N THR A 73 8.06 5.71 8.30
CA THR A 73 8.82 4.63 7.67
C THR A 73 7.88 3.56 7.13
N ASP A 74 6.91 3.11 7.93
CA ASP A 74 5.91 2.12 7.51
C ASP A 74 5.12 2.59 6.27
N PHE A 75 4.82 3.89 6.19
CA PHE A 75 4.17 4.49 5.03
C PHE A 75 5.02 4.49 3.76
N LYS A 76 6.34 4.69 3.90
CA LYS A 76 7.28 4.66 2.76
C LYS A 76 7.56 3.24 2.26
N SER A 77 7.31 2.23 3.09
CA SER A 77 7.50 0.82 2.76
C SER A 77 6.22 0.12 2.25
N LEU A 78 5.10 0.83 2.19
CA LEU A 78 3.90 0.40 1.47
C LEU A 78 4.09 0.58 -0.03
#